data_AF-A0A959ZZX8-F1
#
_entry.id   AF-A0A959ZZX8-F1
#
_cell.length_a   1.000
_cell.length_b   1.000
_cell.length_c   1.000
_cell.angle_alpha   90.00
_cell.angle_beta   90.00
_cell.angle_gamma   90.00
#
_symmetry.space_group_name_H-M   'P 1'
#
loop_
_entity.id
_entity.type
_entity.pdbx_description
1 polymer ?
#
loop_
_entity_poly.entity_id
_entity_poly.type
_entity_poly.pdbx_seq_one_letter_code
_entity_poly.pdbx_strand_id
1 'polypeptide(L)'
;MSEHTDTSAAFAAVGGCRECPVRCTRVVYPSHCVASRCPSLYLADRFGRRVMGCTHGVFGVEVDVERFRELQRSRAGFGGLRVWREPFDHCGCGVEPAFEHRHPGECVNPGFRASAPLSAV
;
A
#
# COMPACT_ATOMS: atom_id res chain seq x y z
N MET A 1 -31.10 -4.71 15.40
CA MET A 1 -30.64 -3.45 14.81
C MET A 1 -29.14 -3.60 14.59
N SER A 2 -28.75 -3.96 13.37
CA SER A 2 -27.39 -4.34 13.02
C SER A 2 -26.46 -3.14 13.14
N GLU A 3 -25.47 -3.25 14.02
CA GLU A 3 -24.31 -2.37 14.11
C GLU A 3 -23.40 -2.64 12.90
N HIS A 4 -23.80 -2.15 11.72
CA HIS A 4 -22.90 -1.94 10.59
C HIS A 4 -22.07 -0.68 10.87
N THR A 5 -21.23 -0.72 11.91
CA THR A 5 -20.30 0.37 12.19
C THR A 5 -19.30 0.42 11.05
N ASP A 6 -19.46 1.50 10.29
CA ASP A 6 -18.66 2.15 9.26
C ASP A 6 -17.20 1.70 9.07
N THR A 7 -17.05 0.41 8.78
CA THR A 7 -15.79 -0.24 8.43
C THR A 7 -15.19 0.42 7.18
N SER A 8 -16.04 0.92 6.28
CA SER A 8 -15.64 1.62 5.05
C SER A 8 -15.01 3.00 5.33
N ALA A 9 -15.56 3.81 6.24
CA ALA A 9 -14.94 5.09 6.62
C ALA A 9 -13.62 4.90 7.38
N ALA A 10 -13.53 3.90 8.25
CA ALA A 10 -12.27 3.56 8.94
C ALA A 10 -11.18 3.12 7.95
N PHE A 11 -11.50 2.27 6.96
CA PHE A 11 -10.56 1.91 5.89
C PHE A 11 -10.18 3.10 5.00
N ALA A 12 -11.10 4.03 4.75
CA ALA A 12 -10.80 5.24 4.00
C ALA A 12 -9.79 6.14 4.72
N ALA A 13 -9.79 6.15 6.06
CA ALA A 13 -8.80 6.88 6.86
C ALA A 13 -7.43 6.19 6.90
N VAL A 14 -7.38 4.86 6.80
CA VAL A 14 -6.11 4.10 6.75
C VAL A 14 -5.39 4.29 5.41
N GLY A 15 -6.13 4.28 4.31
CA GLY A 15 -5.56 4.30 2.96
C GLY A 15 -5.43 5.70 2.34
N GLY A 16 -6.14 6.71 2.84
CA GLY A 16 -6.18 8.04 2.20
C GLY A 16 -6.36 9.21 3.15
N CYS A 17 -5.59 10.27 2.93
CA CYS A 17 -5.69 11.53 3.66
C CYS A 17 -6.80 12.41 3.08
N ARG A 18 -7.67 12.92 3.95
CA ARG A 18 -8.75 13.86 3.60
C ARG A 18 -8.49 15.29 4.05
N GLU A 19 -7.42 15.52 4.80
CA GLU A 19 -7.05 16.84 5.34
C GLU A 19 -6.20 17.67 4.38
N CYS A 20 -5.50 17.02 3.42
CA CYS A 20 -4.67 17.72 2.44
C CYS A 20 -5.42 17.96 1.11
N PRO A 21 -5.21 19.10 0.42
CA PRO A 21 -5.81 19.39 -0.89
C PRO A 21 -5.49 18.35 -1.98
N VAL A 22 -4.29 17.75 -1.92
CA VAL A 22 -3.79 16.75 -2.87
C VAL A 22 -4.38 15.35 -2.68
N ARG A 23 -5.14 15.11 -1.60
CA ARG A 23 -5.73 13.80 -1.23
C ARG A 23 -4.71 12.65 -1.31
N CYS A 24 -3.66 12.73 -0.50
CA CYS A 24 -2.59 11.73 -0.47
C CYS A 24 -3.13 10.31 -0.18
N THR A 25 -2.45 9.32 -0.73
CA THR A 25 -2.72 7.90 -0.52
C THR A 25 -1.57 7.29 0.27
N ARG A 26 -1.89 6.49 1.28
CA ARG A 26 -0.90 5.63 1.94
C ARG A 26 -0.71 4.38 1.10
N VAL A 27 0.54 4.05 0.77
CA VAL A 27 0.89 2.89 -0.05
C VAL A 27 1.82 1.95 0.71
N VAL A 28 1.76 0.67 0.36
CA VAL A 28 2.71 -0.37 0.75
C VAL A 28 3.40 -0.89 -0.51
N TYR A 29 4.68 -1.21 -0.41
CA TYR A 29 5.50 -1.65 -1.53
C TYR A 29 5.71 -3.18 -1.48
N PRO A 30 5.06 -3.98 -2.36
CA PRO A 30 5.27 -5.42 -2.39
C PRO A 30 6.73 -5.82 -2.71
N SER A 31 7.46 -4.95 -3.41
CA SER A 31 8.90 -5.10 -3.63
C SER A 31 9.68 -5.18 -2.32
N HIS A 32 9.31 -4.36 -1.32
CA HIS A 32 9.90 -4.43 0.01
C HIS A 32 9.55 -5.76 0.70
N CYS A 33 8.29 -6.20 0.63
CA CYS A 33 7.87 -7.48 1.22
C CYS A 33 8.69 -8.67 0.69
N VAL A 34 8.99 -8.67 -0.62
CA VAL A 34 9.84 -9.70 -1.24
C VAL A 34 11.30 -9.55 -0.80
N ALA A 35 11.85 -8.34 -0.84
CA ALA A 35 13.25 -8.08 -0.50
C ALA A 35 13.57 -8.40 0.98
N SER A 36 12.66 -8.04 1.89
CA SER A 36 12.80 -8.29 3.32
C SER A 36 12.40 -9.71 3.75
N ARG A 37 11.92 -10.54 2.81
CA ARG A 37 11.36 -11.87 3.09
C ARG A 37 10.29 -11.81 4.19
N CYS A 38 9.36 -10.86 4.05
CA CYS A 38 8.32 -10.59 5.03
C CYS A 38 7.58 -11.88 5.42
N PRO A 39 7.51 -12.24 6.72
CA PRO A 39 6.85 -13.47 7.18
C PRO A 39 5.36 -13.56 6.82
N SER A 40 4.72 -12.41 6.64
CA SER A 40 3.29 -12.31 6.30
C SER A 40 3.04 -12.32 4.80
N LEU A 41 4.07 -12.36 3.94
CA LEU A 41 3.91 -12.51 2.50
C LEU A 41 3.71 -13.99 2.17
N TYR A 42 2.54 -14.34 1.63
CA TYR A 42 2.25 -15.69 1.18
C TYR A 42 2.34 -15.80 -0.35
N LEU A 43 2.53 -17.04 -0.82
CA LEU A 43 2.38 -17.43 -2.22
C LEU A 43 1.31 -18.50 -2.32
N ALA A 44 0.47 -18.41 -3.35
CA ALA A 44 -0.57 -19.40 -3.62
C ALA A 44 -0.75 -19.60 -5.13
N ASP A 45 -1.25 -20.76 -5.51
CA ASP A 45 -1.76 -20.99 -6.86
C ASP A 45 -3.27 -20.73 -6.89
N ARG A 46 -3.69 -19.86 -7.80
CA ARG A 46 -5.09 -19.42 -7.99
C ARG A 46 -5.40 -19.40 -9.47
N PHE A 47 -6.40 -20.17 -9.89
CA PHE A 47 -6.86 -20.22 -11.29
C PHE A 47 -5.72 -20.43 -12.31
N GLY A 48 -4.76 -21.31 -11.97
CA GLY A 48 -3.60 -21.61 -12.83
C GLY A 48 -2.52 -20.53 -12.84
N ARG A 49 -2.57 -19.55 -11.94
CA ARG A 49 -1.56 -18.49 -11.79
C ARG A 49 -0.98 -18.50 -10.39
N ARG A 50 0.31 -18.20 -10.30
CA ARG A 50 0.96 -17.97 -9.00
C ARG A 50 0.71 -16.53 -8.57
N VAL A 51 0.13 -16.37 -7.40
CA VAL A 51 -0.14 -15.05 -6.81
C VAL A 51 0.59 -14.90 -5.48
N MET A 52 0.84 -13.66 -5.08
CA MET A 52 1.33 -13.30 -3.77
C MET A 52 0.37 -12.35 -3.06
N GLY A 53 0.27 -12.47 -1.75
CA GLY A 53 -0.61 -11.65 -0.92
C GLY A 53 -0.09 -11.48 0.50
N CYS A 54 -0.78 -10.66 1.30
CA CYS A 54 -0.47 -10.48 2.71
C CYS A 54 -1.48 -11.23 3.58
N THR A 55 -1.01 -12.10 4.47
CA THR A 55 -1.88 -12.86 5.39
C THR A 55 -2.70 -11.94 6.31
N HIS A 56 -2.19 -10.74 6.63
CA HIS A 56 -2.90 -9.74 7.42
C HIS A 56 -3.74 -8.76 6.58
N GLY A 57 -3.69 -8.86 5.25
CA GLY A 57 -4.46 -8.01 4.34
C GLY A 57 -4.06 -6.53 4.36
N VAL A 58 -2.78 -6.21 4.64
CA VAL A 58 -2.24 -4.83 4.61
C VAL A 58 -2.48 -4.19 3.24
N PHE A 59 -2.28 -4.95 2.16
CA PHE A 59 -2.87 -4.66 0.87
C PHE A 59 -3.97 -5.71 0.58
N GLY A 60 -5.10 -5.24 0.06
CA GLY A 60 -6.33 -6.03 -0.06
C GLY A 60 -6.45 -6.84 -1.36
N VAL A 61 -5.37 -6.99 -2.13
CA VAL A 61 -5.37 -7.65 -3.43
C VAL A 61 -4.28 -8.71 -3.51
N GLU A 62 -4.53 -9.76 -4.29
CA GLU A 62 -3.50 -10.72 -4.68
C GLU A 62 -2.80 -10.22 -5.95
N VAL A 63 -1.47 -10.27 -5.96
CA VAL A 63 -0.64 -9.82 -7.07
C VAL A 63 -0.14 -11.02 -7.86
N ASP A 64 -0.38 -11.03 -9.17
CA ASP A 64 0.22 -12.02 -10.07
C ASP A 64 1.75 -11.91 -10.03
N VAL A 65 2.42 -13.01 -9.67
CA VAL A 65 3.87 -13.04 -9.41
C VAL A 65 4.67 -12.83 -10.69
N GLU A 66 4.18 -13.30 -11.83
CA GLU A 66 4.87 -13.13 -13.11
C GLU A 66 4.80 -11.67 -13.56
N ARG A 67 3.63 -11.04 -13.45
CA ARG A 67 3.47 -9.61 -13.74
C ARG A 67 4.25 -8.73 -12.78
N PHE A 68 4.29 -9.09 -11.50
CA PHE A 68 5.16 -8.42 -10.54
C PHE A 68 6.63 -8.44 -11.00
N ARG A 69 7.16 -9.63 -11.33
CA ARG A 69 8.56 -9.80 -11.77
C ARG A 69 8.87 -9.08 -13.08
N GLU A 70 7.91 -9.02 -14.00
CA GLU A 70 8.03 -8.27 -15.25
C GLU A 70 8.19 -6.78 -14.98
N LEU A 71 7.26 -6.19 -14.22
CA LEU A 71 7.27 -4.76 -13.89
C LEU A 71 8.46 -4.38 -13.01
N GLN A 72 8.84 -5.24 -12.07
CA GLN A 72 9.97 -5.00 -11.16
C GLN A 72 11.30 -4.87 -11.90
N ARG A 73 11.45 -5.47 -13.09
CA ARG A 73 12.65 -5.33 -13.94
C ARG A 73 12.66 -4.05 -14.77
N SER A 74 11.53 -3.35 -14.87
CA SER A 74 11.46 -2.07 -15.56
C SER A 74 12.18 -0.99 -14.74
N ARG A 75 12.52 0.13 -15.39
CA ARG A 75 13.13 1.29 -14.71
C ARG A 75 12.25 1.85 -13.58
N ALA A 76 10.93 1.69 -13.68
CA ALA A 76 9.99 2.17 -12.68
C ALA A 76 9.79 1.19 -11.50
N GLY A 77 10.12 -0.09 -11.69
CA GLY A 77 9.79 -1.14 -10.73
C GLY A 77 8.28 -1.45 -10.65
N PHE A 78 7.89 -2.32 -9.72
CA PHE A 78 6.50 -2.54 -9.37
C PHE A 78 6.05 -1.46 -8.37
N GLY A 79 5.02 -0.68 -8.73
CA GLY A 79 4.54 0.44 -7.93
C GLY A 79 3.95 0.07 -6.57
N GLY A 80 3.66 1.08 -5.77
CA GLY A 80 2.96 0.92 -4.48
C GLY A 80 1.51 0.46 -4.66
N LEU A 81 1.01 -0.29 -3.69
CA LEU A 81 -0.40 -0.63 -3.57
C LEU A 81 -1.01 0.20 -2.45
N ARG A 82 -2.23 0.70 -2.64
CA ARG A 82 -2.95 1.39 -1.56
C ARG A 82 -3.09 0.48 -0.35
N VAL A 83 -2.75 1.02 0.81
CA VAL A 83 -2.95 0.35 2.10
C VAL A 83 -4.44 0.16 2.34
N TRP A 84 -4.80 -1.07 2.71
CA TRP A 84 -6.16 -1.49 3.02
C TRP A 84 -6.36 -1.68 4.53
N ARG A 85 -5.34 -2.14 5.25
CA ARG A 85 -5.32 -2.31 6.71
C ARG A 85 -4.04 -1.72 7.29
N GLU A 86 -4.08 -1.34 8.57
CA GLU A 86 -2.93 -0.70 9.22
C GLU A 86 -1.66 -1.55 9.04
N PRO A 87 -0.59 -0.98 8.47
CA PRO A 87 0.67 -1.70 8.29
C PRO A 87 1.36 -1.91 9.63
N PHE A 88 2.22 -2.92 9.69
CA PHE A 88 3.14 -3.12 10.81
C PHE A 88 4.41 -2.29 10.62
N ASP A 89 5.18 -2.07 11.69
CA ASP A 89 6.42 -1.27 11.66
C ASP A 89 7.47 -1.76 10.64
N HIS A 90 7.45 -3.06 10.31
CA HIS A 90 8.37 -3.66 9.35
C HIS A 90 7.86 -3.59 7.88
N CYS A 91 6.66 -3.08 7.65
CA CYS A 91 6.11 -2.94 6.31
C CYS A 91 6.75 -1.76 5.59
N GLY A 92 7.16 -1.97 4.33
CA GLY A 92 7.68 -0.87 3.53
C GLY A 92 6.53 -0.01 3.01
N CYS A 93 6.30 1.14 3.64
CA CYS A 93 5.19 2.03 3.35
C CYS A 93 5.65 3.44 2.95
N GLY A 94 4.79 4.11 2.19
CA GLY A 94 5.00 5.47 1.68
C GLY A 94 3.70 6.28 1.65
N VAL A 95 3.83 7.58 1.38
CA VAL A 95 2.70 8.46 1.08
C VAL A 95 2.88 9.03 -0.31
N GLU A 96 1.90 8.79 -1.18
CA GLU A 96 1.90 9.27 -2.57
C GLU A 96 0.80 10.33 -2.76
N PRO A 97 1.11 11.51 -3.32
CA PRO A 97 0.10 12.50 -3.66
C PRO A 97 -0.74 12.03 -4.86
N ALA A 98 -2.08 12.01 -4.74
CA ALA A 98 -2.95 11.59 -5.84
C ALA A 98 -3.00 12.61 -6.99
N PHE A 99 -2.79 13.89 -6.69
CA PHE A 99 -2.87 15.00 -7.65
C PHE A 99 -1.68 15.96 -7.53
N GLU A 100 -0.45 15.43 -7.65
CA GLU A 100 0.79 16.22 -7.55
C GLU A 100 0.80 17.43 -8.49
N HIS A 101 0.31 17.27 -9.72
CA HIS A 101 0.22 18.34 -10.72
C HIS A 101 -0.72 19.50 -10.34
N ARG A 102 -1.61 19.31 -9.36
CA ARG A 102 -2.62 20.30 -8.98
C ARG A 102 -2.19 21.18 -7.82
N HIS A 103 -1.42 20.63 -6.89
CA HIS A 103 -0.85 21.34 -5.75
C HIS A 103 0.50 20.71 -5.38
N PRO A 104 1.61 21.44 -5.56
CA PRO A 104 2.91 20.97 -5.09
C PRO A 104 2.96 21.08 -3.56
N GLY A 105 3.57 20.09 -2.90
CA GLY A 105 3.79 20.08 -1.45
C GLY A 105 3.60 18.70 -0.82
N GLU A 106 4.13 18.55 0.40
CA GLU A 106 4.00 17.32 1.18
C GLU A 106 2.61 17.20 1.83
N CYS A 107 2.24 15.99 2.24
CA CYS A 107 1.02 15.76 3.01
C CYS A 107 1.06 16.57 4.31
N VAL A 108 0.04 17.40 4.58
CA VAL A 108 0.00 18.21 5.81
C VAL A 108 -0.54 17.45 7.03
N ASN A 109 -1.08 16.24 6.84
CA ASN A 109 -1.56 15.40 7.94
C ASN A 109 -0.35 14.70 8.61
N PRO A 110 -0.03 15.01 9.89
CA PRO A 110 1.15 14.47 10.57
C PRO A 110 1.12 12.95 10.73
N GLY A 111 -0.05 12.35 10.98
CA GLY A 111 -0.20 10.89 11.12
C GLY A 111 0.08 10.14 9.82
N PHE A 112 -0.31 10.71 8.68
CA PHE A 112 0.04 10.18 7.37
C PHE A 112 1.55 10.30 7.09
N ARG A 113 2.16 11.46 7.39
CA ARG A 113 3.61 11.63 7.22
C ARG A 113 4.42 10.65 8.08
N ALA A 114 4.02 10.47 9.34
CA ALA A 114 4.72 9.59 10.30
C ALA A 114 4.67 8.11 9.91
N SER A 115 3.62 7.68 9.20
CA SER A 115 3.43 6.30 8.73
C SER A 115 4.25 5.91 7.49
N ALA A 116 5.08 6.81 6.97
CA ALA A 116 5.97 6.55 5.82
C ALA A 116 7.46 6.61 6.19
N PRO A 117 7.97 5.76 7.10
CA PRO A 117 9.39 5.68 7.34
C PRO A 117 10.07 4.80 6.28
N LEU A 118 9.95 5.13 4.99
CA LEU A 118 10.87 4.69 3.94
C LEU A 118 10.98 5.78 2.87
N SER A 119 11.74 6.82 3.16
CA SER A 119 12.43 7.56 2.11
C SER A 119 13.70 6.79 1.74
N ALA A 120 13.69 6.17 0.55
CA ALA A 120 14.80 5.96 -0.37
C ALA A 120 14.67 4.61 -1.10
N VAL A 121 14.21 4.68 -2.35
CA VAL A 121 14.73 3.83 -3.44
C VAL A 121 15.12 4.75 -4.57
#